data_AF-A0A7V0Z9F5-F1
#
_entry.id   AF-A0A7V0Z9F5-F1
#
_cell.length_a   1.000
_cell.length_b   1.000
_cell.length_c   1.000
_cell.angle_alpha   90.00
_cell.angle_beta   90.00
_cell.angle_gamma   90.00
#
_symmetry.space_group_name_H-M   'P 1'
#
loop_
_entity.id
_entity.type
_entity.pdbx_description
1 polymer ?
#
loop_
_entity_poly.entity_id
_entity_poly.type
_entity_poly.pdbx_seq_one_letter_code
_entity_poly.pdbx_strand_id
1 'polypeptide(L)' 'MLRTIHGYLSRELLRVTALAMVAFTLVMTVFAIMEPLRKQGLATGQVASLFIFTLPVMLSLTLPFAALFATAIVYG' A
#
# COMPACT_ATOMS: atom_id res chain seq x y z
N MET A 1 24.65 -12.76 18.78
CA MET A 1 23.24 -13.19 18.94
C MET A 1 22.23 -12.06 18.75
N LEU A 2 22.31 -10.95 19.50
CA LEU A 2 21.34 -9.83 19.38
C LEU A 2 21.21 -9.26 17.96
N ARG A 3 22.33 -9.10 17.25
CA ARG A 3 22.40 -8.56 15.89
C ARG A 3 21.73 -9.47 14.85
N THR A 4 21.82 -10.78 15.04
CA THR A 4 21.22 -11.78 14.14
C THR A 4 19.70 -11.77 14.25
N ILE A 5 19.18 -11.69 15.47
CA ILE A 5 17.74 -11.64 15.74
C ILE A 5 17.14 -10.32 15.23
N HIS A 6 17.75 -9.17 15.58
CA HIS A 6 17.29 -7.86 15.09
C HIS A 6 17.35 -7.77 13.56
N GLY A 7 18.37 -8.34 12.92
CA GLY A 7 18.48 -8.38 11.47
C GLY A 7 17.39 -9.21 10.81
N TYR A 8 17.07 -10.37 11.39
CA TYR A 8 16.01 -11.23 10.86
C TYR A 8 14.62 -10.59 11.04
N LEU A 9 14.36 -10.03 12.22
CA LEU A 9 13.08 -9.43 12.56
C LEU A 9 12.81 -8.15 11.77
N SER A 10 13.83 -7.30 11.59
CA SER A 10 13.70 -6.09 10.75
C SER A 10 13.49 -6.44 9.28
N ARG A 11 14.15 -7.47 8.76
CA ARG A 11 13.93 -7.95 7.40
C ARG A 11 12.51 -8.49 7.21
N GLU A 12 12.00 -9.24 8.17
CA GLU A 12 10.63 -9.74 8.12
C GLU A 12 9.62 -8.58 8.23
N LEU A 13 9.85 -7.63 9.14
CA LEU A 13 9.01 -6.44 9.29
C LEU A 13 8.97 -5.62 7.99
N LEU A 14 10.12 -5.37 7.36
CA LEU A 14 10.18 -4.65 6.08
C LEU A 14 9.45 -5.41 4.97
N ARG A 15 9.59 -6.73 4.92
CA ARG A 15 8.90 -7.59 3.94
C ARG A 15 7.39 -7.51 4.09
N VAL A 16 6.89 -7.68 5.32
CA VAL A 16 5.45 -7.62 5.61
C VAL A 16 4.92 -6.21 5.38
N THR A 17 5.67 -5.17 5.74
CA THR A 17 5.30 -3.77 5.48
C THR A 17 5.17 -3.52 3.98
N ALA A 18 6.12 -3.98 3.16
CA ALA A 18 6.06 -3.83 1.71
C ALA A 18 4.84 -4.54 1.10
N LEU A 19 4.54 -5.76 1.55
CA LEU A 19 3.35 -6.51 1.10
C LEU A 19 2.06 -5.79 1.51
N ALA A 20 1.97 -5.31 2.74
CA ALA A 20 0.82 -4.58 3.26
C ALA A 20 0.64 -3.24 2.53
N MET A 21 1.73 -2.51 2.24
CA MET A 21 1.69 -1.29 1.44
C MET A 21 1.11 -1.56 0.05
N VAL A 22 1.59 -2.59 -0.64
CA VAL A 22 1.08 -2.95 -1.98
C VAL A 22 -0.41 -3.29 -1.88
N ALA A 23 -0.82 -4.11 -0.91
CA ALA A 23 -2.21 -4.49 -0.73
C ALA A 23 -3.12 -3.27 -0.46
N PHE A 24 -2.77 -2.44 0.53
CA PHE A 24 -3.57 -1.26 0.87
C PHE A 24 -3.59 -0.23 -0.25
N THR A 25 -2.46 0.02 -0.90
CA THR A 25 -2.40 0.96 -2.02
C THR A 25 -3.32 0.49 -3.15
N LEU A 26 -3.26 -0.79 -3.52
CA LEU A 26 -4.05 -1.32 -4.63
C LEU A 26 -5.54 -1.26 -4.33
N VAL A 27 -5.95 -1.66 -3.11
CA VAL A 27 -7.34 -1.57 -2.65
C VAL A 27 -7.84 -0.12 -2.61
N MET A 28 -7.08 0.79 -1.98
CA MET A 28 -7.44 2.21 -1.89
C MET A 28 -7.52 2.87 -3.27
N THR A 29 -6.61 2.55 -4.18
CA THR A 29 -6.60 3.15 -5.52
C THR A 29 -7.76 2.63 -6.36
N VAL A 30 -8.16 1.37 -6.21
CA VAL A 30 -9.39 0.83 -6.83
C VAL A 30 -10.62 1.57 -6.31
N PHE A 31 -10.74 1.76 -4.99
CA PHE A 31 -11.84 2.55 -4.41
C PHE A 31 -11.84 3.99 -4.91
N ALA A 32 -10.66 4.63 -4.99
CA ALA A 32 -10.50 6.00 -5.47
C ALA A 32 -10.90 6.15 -6.95
N ILE A 33 -10.78 5.09 -7.76
CA ILE A 33 -11.16 5.10 -9.18
C ILE A 33 -12.63 4.78 -9.41
N MET A 34 -13.26 3.96 -8.57
CA MET A 34 -14.69 3.66 -8.71
C MET A 34 -15.56 4.92 -8.69
N GLU A 35 -15.23 5.89 -7.85
CA GLU A 35 -15.95 7.17 -7.72
C GLU A 35 -15.93 8.01 -9.03
N PRO A 36 -14.78 8.35 -9.63
CA PRO A 36 -14.71 9.07 -10.90
C PRO A 36 -15.25 8.24 -12.08
N LEU A 37 -15.09 6.91 -12.06
CA LEU A 37 -15.69 6.02 -13.06
C LEU A 37 -17.22 6.18 -13.10
N ARG A 38 -17.85 6.23 -11.91
CA ARG A 38 -19.31 6.34 -11.77
C ARG A 38 -19.85 7.73 -12.11
N LYS A 39 -19.08 8.79 -11.85
CA LYS A 39 -19.52 10.19 -12.05
C LYS A 39 -19.27 10.75 -13.45
N GLN A 40 -18.20 10.31 -14.13
CA GLN A 40 -17.73 10.98 -15.34
C GLN A 40 -17.72 10.09 -16.59
N GLY A 41 -18.04 8.79 -16.48
CA GLY A 41 -18.05 7.89 -17.64
C GLY A 41 -16.71 7.87 -18.38
N LEU A 42 -15.60 7.86 -17.62
CA LEU A 42 -14.26 8.02 -18.15
C LEU A 42 -13.85 6.85 -19.05
N ALA A 43 -13.23 7.17 -20.20
CA ALA A 43 -12.61 6.18 -21.08
C ALA A 43 -11.49 5.43 -20.34
N THR A 44 -11.35 4.13 -20.58
CA THR A 44 -10.43 3.22 -19.89
C THR A 44 -8.98 3.69 -19.87
N GLY A 45 -8.55 4.44 -20.90
CA GLY A 45 -7.21 5.04 -20.96
C GLY A 45 -6.98 6.17 -19.96
N GLN A 46 -7.98 7.00 -19.69
CA GLN A 46 -7.89 8.07 -18.68
C GLN A 46 -7.84 7.48 -17.26
N VAL A 47 -8.57 6.39 -17.03
CA VAL A 47 -8.58 5.68 -15.75
C VAL A 47 -7.19 5.14 -15.39
N ALA A 48 -6.50 4.54 -16.36
CA ALA A 48 -5.14 4.05 -16.16
C ALA A 48 -4.14 5.18 -15.87
N SER A 49 -4.25 6.31 -16.58
CA SER A 49 -3.41 7.48 -16.31
C SER A 49 -3.67 8.08 -14.92
N LEU A 50 -4.93 8.12 -14.48
CA LEU A 50 -5.31 8.56 -13.14
C LEU A 50 -4.76 7.62 -12.06
N PHE A 51 -4.81 6.30 -12.29
CA PHE A 51 -4.25 5.30 -11.38
C PHE A 51 -2.76 5.54 -11.13
N ILE A 52 -1.98 5.69 -12.19
CA ILE A 52 -0.53 5.92 -12.11
C ILE A 52 -0.22 7.25 -11.43
N PHE A 53 -0.98 8.30 -11.71
CA PHE A 53 -0.77 9.62 -11.11
C PHE A 53 -1.13 9.66 -9.61
N THR A 54 -2.11 8.86 -9.20
CA THR A 54 -2.62 8.83 -7.81
C THR A 54 -1.81 7.86 -6.92
N LEU A 55 -1.15 6.87 -7.53
CA LEU A 55 -0.33 5.86 -6.83
C LEU A 55 0.70 6.43 -5.85
N PRO A 56 1.55 7.44 -6.19
CA PRO A 56 2.56 7.97 -5.28
C PRO A 56 1.97 8.60 -4.01
N VAL A 57 0.82 9.27 -4.17
CA VAL A 57 0.09 9.89 -3.07
C VAL A 57 -0.51 8.80 -2.18
N MET A 58 -1.14 7.79 -2.79
CA MET A 58 -1.73 6.66 -2.06
C MET A 58 -0.67 5.82 -1.33
N LEU A 59 0.51 5.62 -1.93
CA LEU A 59 1.65 4.95 -1.27
C LEU A 59 2.09 5.71 -0.02
N SER A 60 2.18 7.03 -0.09
CA SER A 60 2.58 7.87 1.05
C SER A 60 1.54 7.82 2.17
N LEU A 61 0.25 7.80 1.83
CA LEU A 61 -0.84 7.71 2.79
C LEU A 61 -0.97 6.32 3.43
N THR A 62 -0.66 5.25 2.69
CA THR A 62 -0.80 3.87 3.16
C THR A 62 0.41 3.36 3.94
N LEU A 63 1.59 3.98 3.79
CA LEU A 63 2.81 3.64 4.52
C LEU A 63 2.63 3.54 6.05
N PRO A 64 2.03 4.51 6.78
CA PRO A 64 1.86 4.39 8.23
C PRO A 64 0.91 3.25 8.63
N PHE A 65 -0.17 3.01 7.88
CA PHE A 65 -1.09 1.91 8.14
C PHE A 65 -0.45 0.56 7.88
N ALA A 66 0.30 0.44 6.79
CA ALA A 66 1.05 -0.76 6.45
C ALA A 66 2.11 -1.09 7.51
N ALA A 67 2.83 -0.08 8.00
CA ALA A 67 3.82 -0.26 9.07
C ALA A 67 3.16 -0.72 10.37
N LEU A 68 2.07 -0.08 10.80
CA LEU A 68 1.31 -0.49 11.99
C LEU A 68 0.79 -1.93 11.86
N PHE A 69 0.18 -2.26 10.72
CA PHE A 69 -0.34 -3.60 10.45
C PHE A 69 0.78 -4.65 10.44
N ALA A 70 1.91 -4.36 9.81
CA ALA A 70 3.07 -5.25 9.79
C ALA A 70 3.65 -5.46 11.20
N THR A 71 3.73 -4.41 12.02
CA THR A 71 4.17 -4.56 13.41
C THR A 71 3.24 -5.45 14.21
N ALA A 72 1.92 -5.30 14.05
CA ALA A 72 0.94 -6.14 14.74
C ALA A 72 1.02 -7.62 14.32
N ILE A 73 1.34 -7.91 13.06
CA ILE A 73 1.49 -9.30 12.56
C ILE A 73 2.82 -9.93 12.99
N VAL A 74 3.92 -9.19 12.94
CA VAL A 74 5.26 -9.75 13.20
C VAL A 74 5.52 -9.91 14.71
N TYR A 75 4.93 -9.05 15.54
CA TYR A 75 5.15 -9.04 16.99
C TYR A 75 3.93 -9.49 17.82
N GLY A 76 2.75 -9.63 17.21
CA GLY A 76 1.53 -10.13 17.86
C GLY A 76 1.41 -11.64 17.76
#